data_AF-A0A9W2W5Z1-F1
#
_entry.id   AF-A0A9W2W5Z1-F1
#
_cell.length_a   1.000
_cell.length_b   1.000
_cell.length_c   1.000
_cell.angle_alpha   90.00
_cell.angle_beta   90.00
_cell.angle_gamma   90.00
#
_symmetry.space_group_name_H-M   'P 1'
#
loop_
_entity.id
_entity.type
_entity.pdbx_description
1 polymer ?
#
loop_
_entity_poly.entity_id
_entity_poly.type
_entity_poly.pdbx_seq_one_letter_code
_entity_poly.pdbx_strand_id
1 'polypeptide(L)'
;MARVLIVGAGLTGSLCAALLRKETPRPVHLTVWEEAGDSGAEVSFRHRVTQINLRNDKWEVSEERGSPERFDIVVLTMPVPQILQLRGDIANLISECQRQQLESVRYSSRYALGLFYEAGTKIDVPWAGQYITSNPCTRFISIDNKKRNIESSEVGPSLVVHTTVPFAVTYLEHSTEDVQELIYQQLESILPGLPQPVVTKCQKWRYSQLCPPQGVVQLNVILNICQLNQSSKFSTREHYVDLRCSLENTGSINQAHMRQPGGGILVGNFIHDTFILPAHL
;
A
#
# COMPACT_ATOMS: atom_id res chain seq x y z
N MET A 1 -12.60 -23.70 -10.92
CA MET A 1 -12.54 -22.27 -10.54
C MET A 1 -11.11 -22.01 -10.10
N ALA A 2 -10.43 -20.99 -10.64
CA ALA A 2 -9.06 -20.69 -10.21
C ALA A 2 -9.10 -19.99 -8.84
N ARG A 3 -8.24 -20.41 -7.90
CA ARG A 3 -8.01 -19.76 -6.60
C ARG A 3 -6.86 -18.78 -6.73
N VAL A 4 -7.11 -17.51 -6.44
CA VAL A 4 -6.11 -16.44 -6.48
C VAL A 4 -5.94 -15.88 -5.07
N LEU A 5 -4.70 -15.86 -4.58
CA LEU A 5 -4.36 -15.19 -3.33
C LEU A 5 -3.79 -13.80 -3.63
N ILE A 6 -4.23 -12.77 -2.92
CA ILE A 6 -3.62 -11.44 -2.90
C ILE A 6 -3.02 -11.22 -1.51
N VAL A 7 -1.72 -10.96 -1.45
CA VAL A 7 -0.96 -10.78 -0.20
C VAL A 7 -0.61 -9.31 -0.01
N GLY A 8 -1.23 -8.68 1.00
CA GLY A 8 -1.01 -7.28 1.36
C GLY A 8 -2.11 -6.35 0.83
N ALA A 9 -3.29 -6.35 1.45
CA ALA A 9 -4.44 -5.61 0.94
C ALA A 9 -4.64 -4.19 1.50
N GLY A 10 -3.58 -3.38 1.44
CA GLY A 10 -3.80 -1.93 1.34
C GLY A 10 -4.66 -1.57 0.11
N LEU A 11 -4.86 -0.27 -0.14
CA LEU A 11 -5.60 0.22 -1.31
C LEU A 11 -5.19 -0.50 -2.61
N THR A 12 -3.89 -0.76 -2.78
CA THR A 12 -3.29 -1.52 -3.88
C THR A 12 -3.86 -2.94 -4.03
N GLY A 13 -3.91 -3.74 -2.96
CA GLY A 13 -4.46 -5.09 -3.02
C GLY A 13 -5.98 -5.08 -3.21
N SER A 14 -6.69 -4.13 -2.60
CA SER A 14 -8.13 -3.94 -2.80
C SER A 14 -8.48 -3.57 -4.25
N LEU A 15 -7.74 -2.63 -4.85
CA LEU A 15 -7.89 -2.27 -6.26
C LEU A 15 -7.55 -3.45 -7.18
N CYS A 16 -6.49 -4.20 -6.87
CA CYS A 16 -6.12 -5.40 -7.60
C CYS A 16 -7.24 -6.44 -7.58
N ALA A 17 -7.86 -6.70 -6.41
CA ALA A 17 -9.00 -7.60 -6.28
C ALA A 17 -10.19 -7.14 -7.13
N ALA A 18 -10.54 -5.86 -7.06
CA ALA A 18 -11.65 -5.28 -7.82
C ALA A 18 -11.43 -5.36 -9.34
N LEU A 19 -10.21 -5.05 -9.81
CA LEU A 19 -9.85 -5.14 -11.22
C LEU A 19 -9.82 -6.58 -11.71
N LEU A 20 -9.21 -7.51 -10.96
CA LEU A 20 -9.20 -8.93 -11.32
C LEU A 20 -10.62 -9.46 -11.46
N ARG A 21 -11.53 -9.10 -10.56
CA ARG A 21 -12.93 -9.51 -10.64
C ARG A 21 -13.65 -8.94 -11.86
N LYS A 22 -13.36 -7.70 -12.23
CA LYS A 22 -13.99 -7.03 -13.38
C LYS A 22 -13.48 -7.58 -14.71
N GLU A 23 -12.17 -7.81 -14.81
CA GLU A 23 -11.49 -8.12 -16.07
C GLU A 23 -11.38 -9.63 -16.34
N THR A 24 -11.76 -10.50 -15.39
CA THR A 24 -11.79 -11.95 -15.59
C THR A 24 -13.14 -12.43 -16.13
N PRO A 25 -13.19 -13.01 -17.35
CA PRO A 25 -14.44 -13.50 -17.95
C PRO A 25 -14.96 -14.79 -17.32
N ARG A 26 -14.20 -15.43 -16.42
CA ARG A 26 -14.57 -16.65 -15.70
C ARG A 26 -14.59 -16.39 -14.19
N PRO A 27 -15.44 -17.09 -13.42
CA PRO A 27 -15.45 -16.99 -11.97
C PRO A 27 -14.08 -17.38 -11.38
N VAL A 28 -13.49 -16.45 -10.62
CA VAL A 28 -12.28 -16.68 -9.80
C VAL A 28 -12.64 -16.58 -8.33
N HIS A 29 -12.05 -17.44 -7.50
CA HIS A 29 -12.17 -17.33 -6.05
C HIS A 29 -10.99 -16.50 -5.56
N LEU A 30 -11.27 -15.28 -5.10
CA LEU A 30 -10.28 -14.33 -4.61
C LEU A 30 -10.22 -14.43 -3.09
N THR A 31 -9.04 -14.77 -2.58
CA THR A 31 -8.70 -14.70 -1.15
C THR A 31 -7.73 -13.55 -0.95
N VAL A 32 -7.99 -12.73 0.05
CA VAL A 32 -7.16 -11.57 0.38
C VAL A 32 -6.66 -11.72 1.80
N TRP A 33 -5.35 -11.72 1.98
CA TRP A 33 -4.73 -11.79 3.31
C TRP A 33 -4.28 -10.40 3.76
N GLU A 34 -4.89 -9.88 4.83
CA GLU A 34 -4.81 -8.45 5.23
C GLU A 34 -4.61 -8.17 6.74
N GLU A 35 -4.41 -6.88 7.05
CA GLU A 35 -4.62 -6.22 8.34
C GLU A 35 -5.79 -5.17 8.38
N ALA A 36 -6.49 -4.83 7.28
CA ALA A 36 -7.70 -3.95 7.23
C ALA A 36 -8.75 -4.53 6.22
N GLY A 37 -9.81 -3.85 5.76
CA GLY A 37 -10.72 -4.48 4.79
C GLY A 37 -11.75 -3.58 4.10
N ASP A 38 -12.09 -3.93 2.84
CA ASP A 38 -13.43 -4.03 2.20
C ASP A 38 -13.26 -4.12 0.65
N SER A 39 -13.09 -5.34 0.11
CA SER A 39 -12.76 -5.57 -1.31
C SER A 39 -13.73 -6.50 -2.06
N GLY A 40 -14.79 -6.99 -1.39
CA GLY A 40 -15.73 -7.95 -1.97
C GLY A 40 -15.14 -9.33 -2.30
N ALA A 41 -13.91 -9.60 -1.85
CA ALA A 41 -13.25 -10.90 -1.83
C ALA A 41 -13.40 -11.57 -0.44
N GLU A 42 -13.03 -12.85 -0.30
CA GLU A 42 -12.91 -13.45 1.03
C GLU A 42 -11.66 -12.86 1.69
N VAL A 43 -11.87 -11.94 2.64
CA VAL A 43 -10.79 -11.25 3.35
C VAL A 43 -10.53 -11.98 4.65
N SER A 44 -9.32 -12.50 4.80
CA SER A 44 -8.85 -13.13 6.03
C SER A 44 -7.73 -12.29 6.64
N PHE A 45 -7.85 -12.02 7.94
CA PHE A 45 -6.93 -11.14 8.65
C PHE A 45 -5.84 -11.92 9.39
N ARG A 46 -4.70 -11.27 9.65
CA ARG A 46 -3.59 -11.81 10.47
C ARG A 46 -2.86 -13.00 9.84
N HIS A 47 -2.94 -13.14 8.53
CA HIS A 47 -2.18 -14.16 7.78
C HIS A 47 -0.84 -13.57 7.32
N ARG A 48 0.21 -13.75 8.12
CA ARG A 48 1.57 -13.33 7.73
C ARG A 48 2.22 -14.41 6.87
N VAL A 49 2.30 -14.17 5.56
CA VAL A 49 3.00 -15.07 4.64
C VAL A 49 4.49 -15.12 4.96
N THR A 50 5.04 -16.34 5.06
CA THR A 50 6.46 -16.56 5.36
C THR A 50 7.19 -17.34 4.26
N GLN A 51 6.47 -18.21 3.54
CA GLN A 51 7.07 -19.09 2.54
C GLN A 51 6.10 -19.37 1.40
N ILE A 52 6.62 -19.45 0.17
CA ILE A 52 5.87 -19.79 -1.03
C ILE A 52 6.66 -20.82 -1.84
N ASN A 53 6.08 -22.00 -2.07
CA ASN A 53 6.68 -23.09 -2.84
C ASN A 53 5.80 -23.49 -4.02
N LEU A 54 6.42 -23.99 -5.09
CA LEU A 54 5.69 -24.59 -6.20
C LEU A 54 5.54 -26.10 -5.93
N ARG A 55 4.29 -26.58 -5.87
CA ARG A 55 3.95 -27.99 -5.60
C ARG A 55 2.82 -28.42 -6.51
N ASN A 56 3.07 -29.43 -7.36
CA ASN A 56 2.07 -29.99 -8.29
C ASN A 56 1.33 -28.91 -9.09
N ASP A 57 2.09 -28.03 -9.74
CA ASP A 57 1.61 -26.90 -10.56
C ASP A 57 0.77 -25.84 -9.82
N LYS A 58 0.78 -25.86 -8.48
CA LYS A 58 0.12 -24.86 -7.62
C LYS A 58 1.10 -24.22 -6.64
N TRP A 59 0.79 -23.00 -6.24
CA TRP A 59 1.51 -22.29 -5.21
C TRP A 59 1.00 -22.72 -3.84
N GLU A 60 1.88 -23.37 -3.08
CA GLU A 60 1.66 -23.66 -1.67
C GLU A 60 2.22 -22.50 -0.85
N VAL A 61 1.33 -21.77 -0.19
CA VAL A 61 1.63 -20.57 0.59
C VAL A 61 1.50 -20.91 2.06
N SER A 62 2.62 -20.79 2.78
CA SER A 62 2.67 -20.98 4.23
C SER A 62 2.64 -19.64 4.94
N GLU A 63 1.87 -19.59 6.02
CA GLU A 63 1.82 -18.46 6.94
C GLU A 63 2.53 -18.77 8.27
N GLU A 64 2.72 -17.75 9.10
CA GLU A 64 3.36 -17.88 10.42
C GLU A 64 2.57 -18.80 11.38
N ARG A 65 1.24 -18.80 11.27
CA ARG A 65 0.35 -19.57 12.14
C ARG A 65 -0.74 -20.24 11.32
N GLY A 66 -0.53 -21.47 10.88
CA GLY A 66 -1.55 -22.19 10.14
C GLY A 66 -0.98 -23.34 9.31
N SER A 67 -1.87 -24.08 8.68
CA SER A 67 -1.50 -25.04 7.65
C SER A 67 -1.29 -24.32 6.32
N PRO A 68 -0.34 -24.76 5.48
CA PRO A 68 -0.18 -24.20 4.14
C PRO A 68 -1.44 -24.34 3.29
N GLU A 69 -1.72 -23.31 2.49
CA GLU A 69 -2.83 -23.29 1.55
C GLU A 69 -2.35 -23.28 0.10
N ARG A 70 -3.19 -23.80 -0.82
CA ARG A 70 -2.84 -23.93 -2.24
C ARG A 70 -3.64 -23.01 -3.14
N PHE A 71 -2.93 -22.26 -3.97
CA PHE A 71 -3.51 -21.29 -4.91
C PHE A 71 -2.98 -21.55 -6.33
N ASP A 72 -3.80 -21.25 -7.33
CA ASP A 72 -3.39 -21.31 -8.74
C ASP A 72 -2.56 -20.08 -9.10
N ILE A 73 -2.84 -18.93 -8.46
CA ILE A 73 -2.12 -17.67 -8.64
C ILE A 73 -1.88 -17.01 -7.29
N VAL A 74 -0.70 -16.41 -7.10
CA VAL A 74 -0.39 -15.54 -5.96
C VAL A 74 -0.01 -14.15 -6.46
N VAL A 75 -0.64 -13.12 -5.91
CA VAL A 75 -0.35 -11.72 -6.17
C VAL A 75 0.28 -11.09 -4.94
N LEU A 76 1.52 -10.59 -5.04
CA LEU A 76 2.18 -9.89 -3.96
C LEU A 76 2.06 -8.38 -4.13
N THR A 77 1.36 -7.75 -3.19
CA THR A 77 1.13 -6.31 -3.12
C THR A 77 1.75 -5.68 -1.86
N MET A 78 2.59 -6.45 -1.17
CA MET A 78 3.32 -6.01 0.03
C MET A 78 4.66 -5.32 -0.33
N PRO A 79 5.19 -4.44 0.54
CA PRO A 79 6.47 -3.77 0.32
C PRO A 79 7.62 -4.70 -0.08
N VAL A 80 8.44 -4.25 -1.03
CA VAL A 80 9.56 -5.02 -1.60
C VAL A 80 10.49 -5.63 -0.53
N PRO A 81 10.90 -4.92 0.54
CA PRO A 81 11.72 -5.52 1.59
C PRO A 81 11.08 -6.74 2.25
N GLN A 82 9.74 -6.80 2.33
CA GLN A 82 9.02 -7.96 2.85
C GLN A 82 8.97 -9.09 1.81
N ILE A 83 8.82 -8.77 0.52
CA ILE A 83 8.86 -9.77 -0.57
C ILE A 83 10.20 -10.49 -0.57
N LEU A 84 11.30 -9.74 -0.43
CA LEU A 84 12.65 -10.29 -0.40
C LEU A 84 12.93 -11.16 0.84
N GLN A 85 12.11 -11.09 1.88
CA GLN A 85 12.20 -11.93 3.08
C GLN A 85 11.42 -13.25 2.95
N LEU A 86 10.57 -13.41 1.93
CA LEU A 86 9.85 -14.65 1.70
C LEU A 86 10.80 -15.80 1.38
N ARG A 87 10.53 -16.96 1.98
CA ARG A 87 11.29 -18.19 1.78
C ARG A 87 10.64 -19.08 0.72
N GLY A 88 11.36 -20.13 0.33
CA GLY A 88 10.87 -21.16 -0.60
C GLY A 88 11.22 -20.89 -2.05
N ASP A 89 10.53 -21.57 -2.95
CA ASP A 89 10.82 -21.54 -4.39
C ASP A 89 10.66 -20.14 -5.00
N ILE A 90 9.89 -19.25 -4.37
CA ILE A 90 9.76 -17.85 -4.82
C ILE A 90 11.10 -17.10 -4.89
N ALA A 91 12.04 -17.42 -3.99
CA ALA A 91 13.35 -16.79 -4.00
C ALA A 91 14.14 -17.12 -5.28
N ASN A 92 13.86 -18.26 -5.91
CA ASN A 92 14.50 -18.73 -7.13
C ASN A 92 13.87 -18.13 -8.40
N LEU A 93 12.66 -17.56 -8.30
CA LEU A 93 11.98 -16.90 -9.42
C LEU A 93 12.54 -15.49 -9.70
N ILE A 94 13.21 -14.90 -8.71
CA ILE A 94 13.80 -13.57 -8.79
C ILE A 94 15.25 -13.72 -9.24
N SER A 95 15.55 -13.37 -10.49
CA SER A 95 16.93 -13.36 -10.98
C SER A 95 17.81 -12.40 -10.18
N GLU A 96 19.14 -12.60 -10.24
CA GLU A 96 20.09 -11.73 -9.53
C GLU A 96 19.94 -10.24 -9.92
N CYS A 97 19.75 -9.96 -11.21
CA CYS A 97 19.51 -8.59 -11.69
C CYS A 97 18.21 -8.00 -11.12
N GLN A 98 17.12 -8.76 -11.13
CA GLN A 98 15.85 -8.31 -10.52
C GLN A 98 15.98 -8.11 -9.02
N ARG A 99 16.73 -8.97 -8.33
CA ARG A 99 17.01 -8.85 -6.90
C ARG A 99 17.76 -7.55 -6.61
N GLN A 100 18.81 -7.24 -7.35
CA GLN A 100 19.55 -5.98 -7.20
C GLN A 100 18.65 -4.75 -7.42
N GLN A 101 17.76 -4.79 -8.42
CA GLN A 101 16.78 -3.73 -8.66
C GLN A 101 15.80 -3.57 -7.50
N LEU A 102 15.26 -4.68 -6.98
CA LEU A 102 14.36 -4.68 -5.84
C LEU A 102 15.05 -4.19 -4.55
N GLU A 103 16.28 -4.60 -4.31
CA GLU A 103 17.09 -4.17 -3.17
C GLU A 103 17.47 -2.69 -3.27
N SER A 104 17.44 -2.08 -4.46
CA SER A 104 17.64 -0.64 -4.63
C SER A 104 16.43 0.19 -4.21
N VAL A 105 15.24 -0.43 -4.08
CA VAL A 105 14.00 0.26 -3.72
C VAL A 105 14.12 0.85 -2.32
N ARG A 106 13.80 2.14 -2.19
CA ARG A 106 13.75 2.85 -0.91
C ARG A 106 12.34 3.32 -0.63
N TYR A 107 11.97 3.32 0.63
CA TYR A 107 10.70 3.85 1.10
C TYR A 107 10.96 4.96 2.11
N SER A 108 10.14 5.98 2.06
CA SER A 108 9.97 6.92 3.16
C SER A 108 9.12 6.28 4.26
N SER A 109 9.31 6.77 5.49
CA SER A 109 8.45 6.43 6.62
C SER A 109 7.63 7.65 7.03
N ARG A 110 6.43 7.42 7.57
CA ARG A 110 5.55 8.47 8.11
C ARG A 110 4.75 7.96 9.29
N TYR A 111 4.39 8.86 10.18
CA TYR A 111 3.28 8.66 11.11
C TYR A 111 2.05 9.44 10.61
N ALA A 112 0.88 8.89 10.87
CA ALA A 112 -0.40 9.54 10.70
C ALA A 112 -1.15 9.52 12.04
N LEU A 113 -1.53 10.69 12.55
CA LEU A 113 -2.33 10.83 13.76
C LEU A 113 -3.75 11.26 13.37
N GLY A 114 -4.71 10.38 13.61
CA GLY A 114 -6.14 10.65 13.45
C GLY A 114 -6.77 10.96 14.80
N LEU A 115 -7.36 12.16 14.91
CA LEU A 115 -8.09 12.64 16.08
C LEU A 115 -9.57 12.74 15.74
N PHE A 116 -10.43 12.13 16.54
CA PHE A 116 -11.87 12.10 16.33
C PHE A 116 -12.58 12.78 17.48
N TYR A 117 -13.49 13.69 17.17
CA TYR A 117 -14.16 14.55 18.13
C TYR A 117 -15.66 14.24 18.21
N GLU A 118 -16.30 14.63 19.32
CA GLU A 118 -17.75 14.55 19.47
C GLU A 118 -18.47 15.47 18.47
N ALA A 119 -19.71 15.11 18.16
CA ALA A 119 -20.61 15.96 17.40
C ALA A 119 -20.75 17.35 18.06
N GLY A 120 -20.79 18.40 17.23
CA GLY A 120 -20.84 19.80 17.70
C GLY A 120 -19.48 20.41 18.07
N THR A 121 -18.40 19.63 18.15
CA THR A 121 -17.04 20.17 18.31
C THR A 121 -16.69 21.05 17.11
N LYS A 122 -16.15 22.24 17.36
CA LYS A 122 -15.72 23.17 16.32
C LYS A 122 -14.20 23.28 16.32
N ILE A 123 -13.61 23.06 15.15
CA ILE A 123 -12.19 23.37 14.89
C ILE A 123 -12.17 24.57 13.95
N ASP A 124 -11.92 25.74 14.52
CA ASP A 124 -12.00 27.01 13.81
C ASP A 124 -10.66 27.34 13.13
N VAL A 125 -10.55 26.89 11.89
CA VAL A 125 -9.44 27.20 11.00
C VAL A 125 -9.98 27.49 9.60
N PRO A 126 -9.36 28.39 8.83
CA PRO A 126 -9.87 28.85 7.54
C PRO A 126 -9.66 27.84 6.40
N TRP A 127 -9.04 26.70 6.67
CA TRP A 127 -8.66 25.70 5.67
C TRP A 127 -9.26 24.33 5.98
N ALA A 128 -9.40 23.50 4.94
CA ALA A 128 -9.76 22.09 5.05
C ALA A 128 -8.53 21.18 5.15
N GLY A 129 -7.39 21.63 4.60
CA GLY A 129 -6.08 21.02 4.81
C GLY A 129 -4.97 22.01 4.53
N GLN A 130 -3.86 21.86 5.23
CA GLN A 130 -2.72 22.78 5.17
C GLN A 130 -1.41 22.01 5.24
N TYR A 131 -0.47 22.41 4.39
CA TYR A 131 0.93 22.01 4.51
C TYR A 131 1.67 22.89 5.51
N ILE A 132 2.47 22.25 6.33
CA ILE A 132 3.30 22.90 7.34
C ILE A 132 4.76 22.67 6.94
N THR A 133 5.49 23.75 6.66
CA THR A 133 6.90 23.71 6.24
C THR A 133 7.86 24.08 7.36
N SER A 134 7.38 24.79 8.39
CA SER A 134 8.18 25.32 9.49
C SER A 134 8.26 24.41 10.72
N ASN A 135 7.41 23.39 10.84
CA ASN A 135 7.37 22.49 11.99
C ASN A 135 8.25 21.25 11.74
N PRO A 136 9.10 20.83 12.71
CA PRO A 136 9.99 19.68 12.53
C PRO A 136 9.26 18.34 12.45
N CYS A 137 8.06 18.25 13.04
CA CYS A 137 7.28 17.03 13.16
C CYS A 137 6.15 16.96 12.15
N THR A 138 5.28 17.97 12.09
CA THR A 138 4.07 17.96 11.27
C THR A 138 4.34 18.51 9.88
N ARG A 139 3.97 17.74 8.85
CA ARG A 139 4.08 18.14 7.44
C ARG A 139 2.75 18.58 6.85
N PHE A 140 1.66 17.98 7.30
CA PHE A 140 0.33 18.26 6.79
C PHE A 140 -0.73 18.00 7.84
N ILE A 141 -1.75 18.84 7.86
CA ILE A 141 -2.94 18.67 8.69
C ILE A 141 -4.17 18.80 7.80
N SER A 142 -5.20 18.00 8.05
CA SER A 142 -6.50 18.18 7.42
C SER A 142 -7.65 17.94 8.38
N ILE A 143 -8.75 18.64 8.13
CA ILE A 143 -10.05 18.41 8.76
C ILE A 143 -10.89 17.67 7.73
N ASP A 144 -11.04 16.36 7.90
CA ASP A 144 -11.59 15.47 6.88
C ASP A 144 -13.04 15.85 6.53
N ASN A 145 -13.86 16.21 7.52
CA ASN A 145 -15.24 16.65 7.30
C ASN A 145 -15.31 17.90 6.40
N LYS A 146 -14.47 18.91 6.64
CA LYS A 146 -14.38 20.10 5.76
C LYS A 146 -13.87 19.72 4.38
N LYS A 147 -12.86 18.85 4.29
CA LYS A 147 -12.27 18.41 3.01
C LYS A 147 -13.28 17.65 2.14
N ARG A 148 -14.19 16.89 2.75
CA ARG A 148 -15.24 16.12 2.07
C ARG A 148 -16.56 16.88 1.92
N ASN A 149 -16.62 18.12 2.39
CA ASN A 149 -17.85 18.92 2.44
C ASN A 149 -19.00 18.20 3.15
N ILE A 150 -18.69 17.56 4.29
CA ILE A 150 -19.65 16.85 5.14
C ILE A 150 -20.00 17.77 6.31
N GLU A 151 -21.21 18.32 6.26
CA GLU A 151 -21.84 19.01 7.39
C GLU A 151 -22.84 18.04 8.02
N SER A 152 -22.57 17.61 9.26
CA SER A 152 -23.47 16.74 10.03
C SER A 152 -23.52 17.19 11.48
N SER A 153 -24.72 17.25 12.04
CA SER A 153 -24.94 17.47 13.48
C SER A 153 -24.74 16.20 14.31
N GLU A 154 -24.58 15.04 13.67
CA GLU A 154 -24.46 13.74 14.33
C GLU A 154 -23.01 13.23 14.37
N VAL A 155 -22.14 13.78 13.51
CA VAL A 155 -20.74 13.34 13.38
C VAL A 155 -19.82 14.51 13.66
N GLY A 156 -18.96 14.38 14.67
CA GLY A 156 -17.94 15.39 14.96
C GLY A 156 -16.84 15.46 13.90
N PRO A 157 -16.03 16.53 13.92
CA PRO A 157 -14.90 16.64 13.02
C PRO A 157 -13.88 15.52 13.28
N SER A 158 -13.16 15.14 12.23
CA SER A 158 -11.93 14.36 12.35
C SER A 158 -10.75 15.14 11.79
N LEU A 159 -9.66 15.12 12.53
CA LEU A 159 -8.42 15.80 12.18
C LEU A 159 -7.34 14.74 11.90
N VAL A 160 -6.67 14.87 10.77
CA VAL A 160 -5.58 13.98 10.38
C VAL A 160 -4.30 14.79 10.28
N VAL A 161 -3.26 14.37 11.00
CA VAL A 161 -1.91 14.90 10.95
C VAL A 161 -1.00 13.89 10.27
N HIS A 162 -0.20 14.33 9.30
CA HIS A 162 0.90 13.55 8.75
C HIS A 162 2.24 14.17 9.14
N THR A 163 3.16 13.33 9.60
CA THR A 163 4.49 13.80 9.99
C THR A 163 5.40 14.01 8.78
N THR A 164 6.48 14.75 9.00
CA THR A 164 7.62 14.84 8.09
C THR A 164 8.32 13.48 7.99
N VAL A 165 9.04 13.27 6.88
CA VAL A 165 9.85 12.06 6.70
C VAL A 165 11.01 12.01 7.70
N PRO A 166 11.79 13.10 7.92
CA PRO A 166 12.88 13.07 8.89
C PRO A 166 12.41 12.71 10.30
N PHE A 167 11.29 13.27 10.77
CA PHE A 167 10.72 12.92 12.07
C PHE A 167 10.40 11.43 12.16
N ALA A 168 9.67 10.89 11.18
CA ALA A 168 9.28 9.49 11.20
C ALA A 168 10.46 8.52 11.12
N VAL A 169 11.53 8.86 10.39
CA VAL A 169 12.76 8.06 10.34
C VAL A 169 13.47 8.05 11.71
N THR A 170 13.59 9.22 12.36
CA THR A 170 14.20 9.33 13.70
C THR A 170 13.48 8.47 14.73
N TYR A 171 12.15 8.44 14.69
CA TYR A 171 11.32 7.73 15.66
C TYR A 171 10.78 6.39 15.17
N LEU A 172 11.36 5.81 14.11
CA LEU A 172 10.80 4.63 13.44
C LEU A 172 10.71 3.39 14.35
N GLU A 173 11.72 3.20 15.19
CA GLU A 173 11.82 2.04 16.11
C GLU A 173 11.20 2.31 17.49
N HIS A 174 10.65 3.50 17.73
CA HIS A 174 9.98 3.81 18.98
C HIS A 174 8.57 3.22 19.03
N SER A 175 8.00 3.14 20.24
CA SER A 175 6.59 2.77 20.44
C SER A 175 5.67 3.81 19.80
N THR A 176 4.48 3.38 19.39
CA THR A 176 3.54 4.29 18.72
C THR A 176 2.99 5.31 19.72
N GLU A 177 2.89 4.90 20.98
CA GLU A 177 2.41 5.66 22.13
C GLU A 177 3.34 6.83 22.44
N ASP A 178 4.65 6.57 22.57
CA ASP A 178 5.65 7.63 22.85
C ASP A 178 5.67 8.66 21.71
N VAL A 179 5.60 8.19 20.46
CA VAL A 179 5.64 9.08 19.29
C VAL A 179 4.34 9.87 19.15
N GLN A 180 3.20 9.29 19.53
CA GLN A 180 1.92 10.00 19.57
C GLN A 180 1.99 11.22 20.49
N GLU A 181 2.57 11.08 21.69
CA GLU A 181 2.73 12.20 22.62
C GLU A 181 3.61 13.31 22.03
N LEU A 182 4.71 12.95 21.36
CA LEU A 182 5.58 13.91 20.67
C LEU A 182 4.84 14.64 19.54
N ILE A 183 3.99 13.95 18.78
CA ILE A 183 3.16 14.58 17.74
C ILE A 183 2.17 15.57 18.37
N TYR A 184 1.53 15.21 19.49
CA TYR A 184 0.63 16.12 20.21
C TYR A 184 1.31 17.40 20.68
N GLN A 185 2.50 17.29 21.29
CA GLN A 185 3.27 18.45 21.73
C GLN A 185 3.58 19.40 20.57
N GLN A 186 3.88 18.85 19.39
CA GLN A 186 4.14 19.64 18.19
C GLN A 186 2.86 20.23 17.60
N LEU A 187 1.73 19.51 17.69
CA LEU A 187 0.44 19.96 17.21
C LEU A 187 -0.08 21.17 17.99
N GLU A 188 0.14 21.22 19.31
CA GLU A 188 -0.23 22.37 20.16
C GLU A 188 0.42 23.69 19.69
N SER A 189 1.62 23.62 19.11
CA SER A 189 2.28 24.81 18.53
C SER A 189 1.64 25.31 17.24
N ILE A 190 0.87 24.46 16.55
CA ILE A 190 0.24 24.77 15.25
C ILE A 190 -1.24 25.13 15.46
N LEU A 191 -1.92 24.38 16.32
CA LEU A 191 -3.33 24.53 16.65
C LEU A 191 -3.46 24.58 18.18
N PRO A 192 -3.15 25.72 18.81
CA PRO A 192 -3.20 25.85 20.26
C PRO A 192 -4.64 25.75 20.77
N GLY A 193 -4.82 25.09 21.91
CA GLY A 193 -6.12 24.93 22.55
C GLY A 193 -7.06 23.98 21.80
N LEU A 194 -6.51 23.01 21.06
CA LEU A 194 -7.33 21.94 20.48
C LEU A 194 -8.12 21.23 21.59
N PRO A 195 -9.43 20.98 21.40
CA PRO A 195 -10.20 20.17 22.33
C PRO A 195 -9.59 18.79 22.52
N GLN A 196 -9.94 18.12 23.62
CA GLN A 196 -9.57 16.72 23.80
C GLN A 196 -10.38 15.84 22.84
N PRO A 197 -9.74 15.00 22.01
CA PRO A 197 -10.46 14.06 21.16
C PRO A 197 -11.00 12.88 21.96
N VAL A 198 -12.11 12.32 21.49
CA VAL A 198 -12.77 11.14 22.07
C VAL A 198 -12.01 9.87 21.71
N VAL A 199 -11.48 9.83 20.48
CA VAL A 199 -10.68 8.72 19.97
C VAL A 199 -9.44 9.28 19.31
N THR A 200 -8.31 8.64 19.61
CA THR A 200 -7.03 8.90 18.94
C THR A 200 -6.56 7.61 18.28
N LYS A 201 -6.11 7.71 17.03
CA LYS A 201 -5.44 6.62 16.31
C LYS A 201 -4.13 7.13 15.76
N CYS A 202 -3.02 6.60 16.26
CA CYS A 202 -1.70 6.86 15.69
C CYS A 202 -1.28 5.65 14.85
N GLN A 203 -0.96 5.88 13.58
CA GLN A 203 -0.57 4.84 12.64
C GLN A 203 0.86 5.08 12.17
N LYS A 204 1.70 4.06 12.31
CA LYS A 204 3.06 4.03 11.77
C LYS A 204 3.08 3.37 10.39
N TRP A 205 3.66 4.05 9.41
CA TRP A 205 3.96 3.47 8.10
C TRP A 205 5.48 3.44 7.88
N ARG A 206 6.07 2.26 8.10
CA ARG A 206 7.49 2.02 7.79
C ARG A 206 7.77 2.16 6.29
N TYR A 207 6.86 1.63 5.48
CA TYR A 207 6.93 1.66 4.02
C TYR A 207 5.79 2.53 3.48
N SER A 208 5.93 3.85 3.63
CA SER A 208 4.84 4.79 3.30
C SER A 208 4.79 5.13 1.81
N GLN A 209 5.90 5.61 1.24
CA GLN A 209 5.98 6.03 -0.17
C GLN A 209 7.32 5.62 -0.74
N LEU A 210 7.37 5.24 -2.01
CA LEU A 210 8.64 5.02 -2.69
C LEU A 210 9.44 6.32 -2.75
N CYS A 211 10.71 6.25 -2.36
CA CYS A 211 11.66 7.33 -2.59
C CYS A 211 12.25 7.16 -3.99
N PRO A 212 12.03 8.08 -4.93
CA PRO A 212 12.73 8.04 -6.19
C PRO A 212 14.24 8.19 -5.92
N PRO A 213 15.12 7.41 -6.59
CA PRO A 213 16.54 7.68 -6.54
C PRO A 213 16.80 9.09 -7.08
N GLN A 214 17.73 9.81 -6.47
CA GLN A 214 18.18 11.11 -6.97
C GLN A 214 18.74 10.91 -8.38
N GLY A 215 17.95 11.25 -9.40
CA GLY A 215 18.40 11.31 -10.79
C GLY A 215 18.13 10.11 -11.71
N VAL A 216 17.14 9.22 -11.48
CA VAL A 216 16.63 8.31 -12.53
C VAL A 216 15.13 7.99 -12.38
N VAL A 217 14.49 7.96 -13.55
CA VAL A 217 13.12 7.58 -13.94
C VAL A 217 12.52 6.39 -13.18
N GLN A 218 11.29 6.60 -12.71
CA GLN A 218 10.19 5.65 -12.46
C GLN A 218 10.59 4.16 -12.47
N LEU A 219 10.80 3.60 -11.28
CA LEU A 219 10.97 2.15 -11.12
C LEU A 219 9.58 1.49 -11.23
N ASN A 220 9.19 1.15 -12.46
CA ASN A 220 8.03 0.29 -12.71
C ASN A 220 8.37 -1.14 -12.23
N VAL A 221 8.28 -1.38 -10.92
CA VAL A 221 8.37 -2.74 -10.36
C VAL A 221 6.99 -3.39 -10.46
N ILE A 222 6.61 -3.75 -11.68
CA ILE A 222 5.69 -4.85 -11.92
C ILE A 222 6.59 -6.04 -12.27
N LEU A 223 6.86 -6.88 -11.27
CA LEU A 223 7.48 -8.18 -11.51
C LEU A 223 6.40 -9.09 -12.09
N ASN A 224 6.35 -9.16 -13.42
CA ASN A 224 5.70 -10.26 -14.12
C ASN A 224 6.50 -11.54 -13.83
N ILE A 225 6.17 -12.27 -12.76
CA ILE A 225 6.65 -13.64 -12.55
C ILE A 225 5.73 -14.62 -13.29
N CYS A 226 5.66 -14.42 -14.61
CA CYS A 226 5.24 -15.41 -15.58
C CYS A 226 6.33 -15.43 -16.65
N GLN A 227 7.14 -16.48 -16.70
CA GLN A 227 8.07 -16.67 -17.82
C GLN A 227 7.26 -16.85 -19.12
N LEU A 228 7.45 -15.96 -20.10
CA LEU A 228 7.81 -16.33 -21.47
C LEU A 228 8.14 -15.09 -22.34
N ASN A 229 9.19 -15.26 -23.14
CA ASN A 229 9.73 -14.38 -24.18
C ASN A 229 8.68 -13.72 -25.09
N GLN A 230 8.82 -12.43 -25.39
CA GLN A 230 9.23 -11.93 -26.72
C GLN A 230 9.33 -10.40 -26.77
N SER A 231 10.27 -9.97 -27.61
CA SER A 231 10.65 -8.61 -28.00
C SER A 231 9.50 -7.69 -28.44
N SER A 232 9.47 -6.46 -27.93
CA SER A 232 9.22 -5.26 -28.74
C SER A 232 9.47 -3.98 -27.94
N LYS A 233 10.37 -3.16 -28.49
CA LYS A 233 10.67 -1.76 -28.09
C LYS A 233 9.38 -0.95 -28.10
N PHE A 234 9.08 -0.17 -27.05
CA PHE A 234 8.32 1.07 -27.21
C PHE A 234 8.73 2.12 -26.16
N SER A 235 9.11 3.27 -26.70
CA SER A 235 9.36 4.55 -26.03
C SER A 235 8.04 5.29 -25.93
N THR A 236 7.73 5.95 -24.80
CA THR A 236 6.96 7.21 -24.83
C THR A 236 6.92 7.99 -23.50
N ARG A 237 6.70 9.29 -23.73
CA ARG A 237 6.64 10.48 -22.87
C ARG A 237 5.61 10.46 -21.73
N GLU A 238 5.86 11.44 -20.85
CA GLU A 238 5.35 11.70 -19.50
C GLU A 238 3.84 11.95 -19.35
N HIS A 239 3.39 11.80 -18.09
CA HIS A 239 2.12 12.25 -17.51
C HIS A 239 0.85 11.52 -17.96
N TYR A 240 0.79 10.17 -17.88
CA TYR A 240 -0.46 9.38 -17.75
C TYR A 240 -0.20 7.85 -17.60
N VAL A 241 0.93 7.45 -17.01
CA VAL A 241 1.52 6.11 -17.26
C VAL A 241 1.12 5.04 -16.24
N ASP A 242 0.80 5.37 -14.98
CA ASP A 242 0.69 4.35 -13.93
C ASP A 242 -0.58 3.46 -14.05
N LEU A 243 -1.72 4.05 -14.41
CA LEU A 243 -2.98 3.31 -14.66
C LEU A 243 -2.94 2.51 -15.97
N ARG A 244 -2.23 3.01 -17.00
CA ARG A 244 -2.23 2.41 -18.33
C ARG A 244 -1.28 1.22 -18.44
N CYS A 245 -0.11 1.27 -17.79
CA CYS A 245 0.78 0.10 -17.69
C CYS A 245 0.10 -1.09 -16.98
N SER A 246 -0.87 -0.84 -16.11
CA SER A 246 -1.68 -1.89 -15.48
C SER A 246 -2.82 -2.37 -16.38
N LEU A 247 -3.51 -1.47 -17.10
CA LEU A 247 -4.54 -1.85 -18.08
C LEU A 247 -3.98 -2.72 -19.23
N GLU A 248 -2.78 -2.41 -19.73
CA GLU A 248 -2.13 -3.20 -20.78
C GLU A 248 -1.63 -4.56 -20.25
N ASN A 249 -1.15 -4.64 -19.00
CA ASN A 249 -0.73 -5.91 -18.37
C ASN A 249 -1.91 -6.78 -17.91
N THR A 250 -3.07 -6.22 -17.59
CA THR A 250 -4.29 -7.00 -17.32
C THR A 250 -4.76 -7.71 -18.60
N GLY A 251 -4.52 -7.10 -19.77
CA GLY A 251 -4.62 -7.77 -21.08
C GLY A 251 -3.67 -8.96 -21.23
N SER A 252 -2.47 -8.89 -20.64
CA SER A 252 -1.49 -10.00 -20.61
C SER A 252 -1.90 -11.14 -19.68
N ILE A 253 -2.64 -10.88 -18.58
CA ILE A 253 -3.26 -11.91 -17.72
C ILE A 253 -4.27 -12.74 -18.53
N ASN A 254 -5.05 -12.08 -19.38
CA ASN A 254 -6.00 -12.73 -20.29
C ASN A 254 -5.30 -13.58 -21.38
N GLN A 255 -4.09 -13.22 -21.81
CA GLN A 255 -3.30 -14.02 -22.76
C GLN A 255 -2.53 -15.18 -22.10
N ALA A 256 -2.01 -15.00 -20.89
CA ALA A 256 -1.31 -16.05 -20.14
C ALA A 256 -2.22 -17.25 -19.84
N HIS A 257 -3.51 -17.00 -19.57
CA HIS A 257 -4.51 -18.04 -19.32
C HIS A 257 -4.90 -18.85 -20.58
N MET A 258 -4.49 -18.40 -21.78
CA MET A 258 -4.84 -19.03 -23.04
C MET A 258 -3.77 -20.00 -23.56
N ARG A 259 -2.58 -20.15 -22.93
CA ARG A 259 -1.52 -20.97 -23.53
C ARG A 259 -0.77 -22.02 -22.70
N GLN A 260 -0.72 -22.06 -21.36
CA GLN A 260 0.01 -23.15 -20.67
C GLN A 260 -0.52 -23.55 -19.28
N PRO A 261 -0.40 -24.84 -18.88
CA PRO A 261 -0.67 -25.32 -17.52
C PRO A 261 0.55 -25.09 -16.62
N GLY A 262 0.49 -24.06 -15.77
CA GLY A 262 1.51 -23.79 -14.76
C GLY A 262 1.08 -22.61 -13.89
N GLY A 263 1.18 -22.75 -12.56
CA GLY A 263 0.80 -21.70 -11.62
C GLY A 263 1.60 -20.41 -11.83
N GLY A 264 0.93 -19.25 -11.74
CA GLY A 264 1.54 -17.93 -11.98
C GLY A 264 1.73 -17.13 -10.70
N ILE A 265 2.80 -16.32 -10.62
CA ILE A 265 2.93 -15.30 -9.57
C ILE A 265 2.95 -13.92 -10.22
N LEU A 266 2.17 -13.00 -9.68
CA LEU A 266 2.22 -11.60 -10.07
C LEU A 266 2.75 -10.79 -8.90
N VAL A 267 3.73 -9.94 -9.13
CA VAL A 267 4.20 -9.01 -8.12
C VAL A 267 3.96 -7.62 -8.66
N GLY A 268 3.05 -6.90 -8.03
CA GLY A 268 2.63 -5.58 -8.48
C GLY A 268 2.58 -4.64 -7.30
N ASN A 269 3.47 -3.64 -7.30
CA ASN A 269 3.26 -2.46 -6.46
C ASN A 269 2.48 -1.44 -7.29
N PHE A 270 1.18 -1.32 -7.02
CA PHE A 270 0.41 -0.19 -7.50
C PHE A 270 0.73 1.00 -6.61
N ILE A 271 1.35 2.00 -7.21
CA ILE A 271 1.36 3.35 -6.67
C ILE A 271 0.10 4.00 -7.24
N HIS A 272 -0.81 4.42 -6.38
CA HIS A 272 -1.78 5.41 -6.81
C HIS A 272 -2.04 6.44 -5.73
N ASP A 273 -1.98 7.69 -6.19
CA ASP A 273 -2.19 8.96 -5.50
C ASP A 273 -3.57 9.09 -4.85
N THR A 274 -3.86 8.32 -3.81
CA THR A 274 -5.07 8.61 -3.01
C THR A 274 -4.74 9.45 -1.76
N PHE A 275 -3.45 9.59 -1.41
CA PHE A 275 -2.96 10.50 -0.37
C PHE A 275 -1.50 10.94 -0.61
N ILE A 276 -1.08 11.16 -1.86
CA ILE A 276 0.28 11.66 -2.14
C ILE A 276 0.29 13.18 -2.14
N LEU A 277 0.85 13.70 -1.06
CA LEU A 277 1.44 15.03 -0.96
C LEU A 277 2.81 14.99 -1.68
N PRO A 278 3.17 15.95 -2.56
CA PRO A 278 4.45 15.96 -3.26
C PRO A 278 5.62 15.87 -2.26
N ALA A 279 6.55 14.97 -2.55
CA ALA A 279 7.79 14.79 -1.78
C ALA A 279 8.79 15.95 -1.97
N HIS A 280 8.44 16.97 -2.75
CA HIS A 280 9.27 18.14 -3.01
C HIS A 280 8.46 19.41 -2.75
N LEU A 281 8.69 20.00 -1.57
CA LEU A 281 8.76 21.43 -1.22
C LEU A 281 8.74 21.59 0.30
#